data_AF-A0A7S2MKL2-F1
#
_entry.id   AF-A0A7S2MKL2-F1
#
_cell.length_a   1.000
_cell.length_b   1.000
_cell.length_c   1.000
_cell.angle_alpha   90.00
_cell.angle_beta   90.00
_cell.angle_gamma   90.00
#
_symmetry.space_group_name_H-M   'P 1'
#
loop_
_entity.id
_entity.type
_entity.pdbx_description
1 polymer ?
#
loop_
_entity_poly.entity_id
_entity_poly.type
_entity_poly.pdbx_seq_one_letter_code
_entity_poly.pdbx_strand_id
1 'polypeptide(L)'
;ELSRAARDSARTLRTARRLGPVVILTNGQLGWVELSCLRFLPALAPLLEGVRIRSARSHYEPLGVSSPLQWKCLAFRDELKGVCFQGGGGGAGRVKNIISIGDSAHEREALLQATRGIADCWSKSVKFFARPHLALLAEQHRFLAMCLRPIVEHRGSLDLC
;
A
#
# COMPACT_ATOMS: atom_id res chain seq x y z
N GLU A 1 13.13 -6.01 -19.96
CA GLU A 1 12.66 -6.29 -18.58
C GLU A 1 12.46 -5.05 -17.69
N LEU A 2 13.49 -4.29 -17.31
CA LEU A 2 13.33 -3.16 -16.37
C LEU A 2 12.32 -2.09 -16.86
N SER A 3 12.37 -1.73 -18.14
CA SER A 3 11.40 -0.78 -18.74
C SER A 3 9.97 -1.32 -18.74
N ARG A 4 9.78 -2.65 -18.82
CA ARG A 4 8.47 -3.30 -18.76
C ARG A 4 7.93 -3.23 -17.32
N ALA A 5 8.76 -3.56 -16.33
CA ALA A 5 8.41 -3.40 -14.92
C ALA A 5 8.06 -1.94 -14.59
N ALA A 6 8.87 -0.97 -15.04
CA ALA A 6 8.59 0.45 -14.87
C ALA A 6 7.21 0.84 -15.43
N ARG A 7 6.93 0.45 -16.67
CA ARG A 7 5.66 0.75 -17.36
C ARG A 7 4.45 0.15 -16.64
N ASP A 8 4.55 -1.11 -16.22
CA ASP A 8 3.43 -1.83 -15.63
C ASP A 8 3.19 -1.36 -14.18
N SER A 9 4.24 -1.12 -13.38
CA SER A 9 4.12 -0.48 -12.06
C SER A 9 3.55 0.95 -12.17
N ALA A 10 3.95 1.72 -13.19
CA ALA A 10 3.37 3.04 -13.46
C ALA A 10 1.86 2.95 -13.71
N ARG A 11 1.43 1.94 -14.47
CA ARG A 11 0.00 1.70 -14.76
C ARG A 11 -0.76 1.35 -13.47
N THR A 12 -0.20 0.50 -12.62
CA THR A 12 -0.78 0.21 -11.29
C THR A 12 -0.96 1.48 -10.48
N LEU A 13 0.10 2.27 -10.30
CA LEU A 13 0.06 3.48 -9.45
C LEU A 13 -0.94 4.52 -9.98
N ARG A 14 -0.95 4.78 -11.30
CA ARG A 14 -1.93 5.69 -11.91
C ARG A 14 -3.37 5.19 -11.73
N THR A 15 -3.58 3.89 -11.83
CA THR A 15 -4.92 3.30 -11.64
C THR A 15 -5.36 3.40 -10.19
N ALA A 16 -4.48 3.09 -9.24
CA ALA A 16 -4.74 3.25 -7.81
C ALA A 16 -5.11 4.69 -7.46
N ARG A 17 -4.33 5.67 -7.94
CA ARG A 17 -4.59 7.12 -7.71
C ARG A 17 -5.94 7.60 -8.26
N ARG A 18 -6.45 6.99 -9.33
CA ARG A 18 -7.80 7.30 -9.87
C ARG A 18 -8.93 6.67 -9.05
N LEU A 19 -8.65 5.59 -8.32
CA LEU A 19 -9.64 4.85 -7.54
C LEU A 19 -9.70 5.32 -6.08
N GLY A 20 -8.66 6.02 -5.59
CA GLY A 20 -8.66 6.62 -4.27
C GLY A 20 -7.29 7.16 -3.83
N PRO A 21 -7.19 7.61 -2.57
CA PRO A 21 -5.93 8.02 -1.97
C PRO A 21 -4.91 6.88 -1.94
N VAL A 22 -3.65 7.19 -2.20
CA VAL A 22 -2.54 6.20 -2.20
C VAL A 22 -1.47 6.65 -1.23
N VAL A 23 -1.02 5.71 -0.39
CA VAL A 23 0.13 5.86 0.50
C VAL A 23 1.09 4.72 0.23
N ILE A 24 2.38 5.03 0.11
CA ILE A 24 3.45 4.03 0.04
C ILE A 24 4.02 3.88 1.45
N LEU A 25 3.87 2.69 2.03
CA LEU A 25 4.35 2.36 3.38
C LEU A 25 5.45 1.32 3.30
N THR A 26 6.66 1.70 3.73
CA THR A 26 7.87 0.89 3.60
C THR A 26 8.60 0.69 4.92
N ASN A 27 9.29 -0.45 5.06
CA ASN A 27 10.27 -0.67 6.13
C ASN A 27 11.70 -0.28 5.70
N GLY A 28 11.88 0.20 4.47
CA GLY A 28 13.12 0.88 4.06
C GLY A 28 13.30 2.19 4.81
N GLN A 29 14.50 2.75 4.79
CA GLN A 29 14.77 4.04 5.41
C GLN A 29 14.01 5.18 4.71
N LEU A 30 13.79 6.29 5.42
CA LEU A 30 13.24 7.51 4.82
C LEU A 30 14.04 7.92 3.57
N GLY A 31 13.35 8.28 2.48
CA GLY A 31 13.96 8.61 1.19
C GLY A 31 14.32 7.40 0.30
N TRP A 32 14.24 6.16 0.82
CA TRP A 32 14.63 4.98 0.06
C TRP A 32 13.80 4.77 -1.21
N VAL A 33 12.49 5.04 -1.17
CA VAL A 33 11.59 4.82 -2.31
C VAL A 33 11.93 5.79 -3.44
N GLU A 34 12.12 7.05 -3.10
CA GLU A 34 12.43 8.15 -4.00
C GLU A 34 13.80 7.94 -4.65
N LEU A 35 14.83 7.68 -3.82
CA LEU A 35 16.19 7.41 -4.30
C LEU A 35 16.25 6.15 -5.18
N SER A 36 15.54 5.09 -4.80
CA SER A 36 15.46 3.86 -5.60
C SER A 36 14.76 4.11 -6.94
N CYS A 37 13.67 4.89 -6.95
CA CYS A 37 13.00 5.26 -8.18
C CYS A 37 13.91 6.10 -9.08
N LEU A 38 14.56 7.14 -8.56
CA LEU A 38 15.49 7.96 -9.35
C LEU A 38 16.65 7.15 -9.93
N ARG A 39 17.16 6.17 -9.18
CA ARG A 39 18.30 5.34 -9.60
C ARG A 39 17.91 4.26 -10.62
N PHE A 40 16.82 3.54 -10.38
CA PHE A 40 16.51 2.31 -11.11
C PHE A 40 15.28 2.41 -12.01
N LEU A 41 14.31 3.27 -11.67
CA LEU A 41 13.04 3.42 -12.38
C LEU A 41 12.67 4.91 -12.54
N PRO A 42 13.53 5.75 -13.14
CA PRO A 42 13.38 7.21 -13.11
C PRO A 42 12.07 7.71 -13.72
N ALA A 43 11.51 6.96 -14.68
CA ALA A 43 10.20 7.25 -15.27
C ALA A 43 9.02 7.19 -14.26
N LEU A 44 9.21 6.59 -13.08
CA LEU A 44 8.23 6.57 -12.00
C LEU A 44 8.32 7.79 -11.08
N ALA A 45 9.45 8.49 -11.04
CA ALA A 45 9.65 9.58 -10.08
C ALA A 45 8.57 10.68 -10.17
N PRO A 46 8.16 11.15 -11.37
CA PRO A 46 7.05 12.13 -11.46
C PRO A 46 5.72 11.59 -10.94
N LEU A 47 5.50 10.26 -10.93
CA LEU A 47 4.26 9.67 -10.44
C LEU A 47 4.19 9.59 -8.92
N LEU A 48 5.34 9.68 -8.24
CA LEU A 48 5.44 9.79 -6.79
C LEU A 48 5.07 11.18 -6.29
N GLU A 49 5.07 12.19 -7.15
CA GLU A 49 4.66 13.54 -6.77
C GLU A 49 3.20 13.56 -6.27
N GLY A 50 3.03 14.09 -5.06
CA GLY A 50 1.75 14.11 -4.33
C GLY A 50 1.34 12.76 -3.73
N VAL A 51 2.13 11.69 -3.89
CA VAL A 51 1.92 10.42 -3.18
C VAL A 51 2.58 10.51 -1.80
N ARG A 52 1.84 10.21 -0.74
CA ARG A 52 2.42 10.16 0.60
C ARG A 52 3.33 8.93 0.70
N ILE A 53 4.58 9.14 1.06
CA ILE A 53 5.56 8.08 1.31
C ILE A 53 5.91 8.07 2.79
N ARG A 54 5.81 6.90 3.42
CA ARG A 54 6.00 6.71 4.86
C ARG A 54 6.98 5.56 5.11
N SER A 55 8.11 5.88 5.71
CA SER A 55 9.00 4.88 6.29
C SER A 55 8.52 4.53 7.69
N ALA A 56 7.92 3.35 7.83
CA ALA A 56 7.51 2.80 9.13
C ALA A 56 8.75 2.54 10.01
N ARG A 57 9.81 1.97 9.43
CA ARG A 57 11.07 1.72 10.14
C ARG A 57 11.67 3.00 10.70
N SER A 58 11.95 4.00 9.86
CA SER A 58 12.62 5.23 10.32
C SER A 58 11.79 6.01 11.33
N HIS A 59 10.47 5.78 11.39
CA HIS A 59 9.62 6.41 12.38
C HIS A 59 9.59 5.66 13.72
N TYR A 60 9.40 4.33 13.72
CA TYR A 60 9.17 3.57 14.95
C TYR A 60 10.41 2.87 15.52
N GLU A 61 11.45 2.60 14.72
CA GLU A 61 12.71 2.02 15.20
C GLU A 61 13.37 2.92 16.27
N PRO A 62 13.48 4.25 16.10
CA PRO A 62 14.04 5.13 17.14
C PRO A 62 13.19 5.22 18.41
N LEU A 63 11.91 4.84 18.34
CA LEU A 63 11.00 4.80 19.49
C LEU A 63 11.12 3.49 20.29
N GLY A 64 12.11 2.64 19.96
CA GLY A 64 12.36 1.37 20.65
C GLY A 64 11.52 0.19 20.14
N VAL A 65 10.74 0.37 19.06
CA VAL A 65 10.03 -0.74 18.43
C VAL A 65 11.05 -1.56 17.62
N SER A 66 11.17 -2.85 17.89
CA SER A 66 12.22 -3.69 17.30
C SER A 66 11.74 -4.65 16.22
N SER A 67 10.44 -4.73 15.96
CA SER A 67 9.85 -5.68 15.00
C SER A 67 9.43 -4.99 13.70
N PRO A 68 9.93 -5.45 12.53
CA PRO A 68 9.48 -4.96 11.22
C PRO A 68 7.97 -5.09 10.97
N LEU A 69 7.35 -6.14 11.54
CA LEU A 69 5.89 -6.27 11.52
C LEU A 69 5.25 -5.11 12.30
N GLN A 70 5.72 -4.89 13.52
CA GLN A 70 5.14 -3.93 14.43
C GLN A 70 5.29 -2.49 13.92
N TRP A 71 6.41 -2.17 13.24
CA TRP A 71 6.55 -0.89 12.52
C TRP A 71 5.40 -0.67 11.54
N LYS A 72 5.09 -1.68 10.71
CA LYS A 72 3.96 -1.58 9.78
C LYS A 72 2.62 -1.53 10.49
N CYS A 73 2.38 -2.35 11.51
CA CYS A 73 1.12 -2.31 12.26
C CYS A 73 0.84 -0.91 12.84
N LEU A 74 1.85 -0.26 13.42
CA LEU A 74 1.73 1.10 13.94
C LEU A 74 1.51 2.12 12.82
N ALA A 75 2.28 2.04 11.74
CA ALA A 75 2.13 2.93 10.58
C ALA A 75 0.72 2.83 9.95
N PHE A 76 0.20 1.62 9.76
CA PHE A 76 -1.16 1.40 9.26
C PHE A 76 -2.21 2.00 10.20
N ARG A 77 -2.07 1.79 11.52
CA ARG A 77 -2.98 2.38 12.51
C ARG A 77 -2.98 3.91 12.45
N ASP A 78 -1.82 4.53 12.32
CA ASP A 78 -1.72 6.00 12.27
C ASP A 78 -2.28 6.57 10.96
N GLU A 79 -2.05 5.93 9.81
CA GLU A 79 -2.70 6.35 8.56
C GLU A 79 -4.22 6.16 8.62
N LEU A 80 -4.70 5.06 9.21
CA LEU A 80 -6.13 4.82 9.38
C LEU A 80 -6.78 5.81 10.35
N LYS A 81 -6.06 6.36 11.34
CA LYS A 81 -6.64 7.40 12.20
C LYS A 81 -7.08 8.63 11.40
N GLY A 82 -6.25 9.05 10.44
CA GLY A 82 -6.56 10.15 9.53
C GLY A 82 -7.76 9.87 8.63
N VAL A 83 -7.91 8.63 8.17
CA VAL A 83 -8.99 8.23 7.24
C VAL A 83 -10.30 7.93 7.97
N CYS A 84 -10.22 7.32 9.15
CA CYS A 84 -11.38 6.78 9.86
C CYS A 84 -11.98 7.74 10.89
N PHE A 85 -11.19 8.66 11.43
CA PHE A 85 -11.57 9.45 12.63
C PHE A 85 -11.37 10.97 12.51
N GLN A 86 -10.81 11.51 11.42
CA GLN A 86 -10.67 12.98 11.25
C GLN A 86 -11.91 13.71 10.71
N GLY A 87 -13.06 13.04 10.60
CA GLY A 87 -14.36 13.69 10.39
C GLY A 87 -15.12 13.79 11.70
N GLY A 88 -15.06 14.93 12.39
CA GLY A 88 -15.81 15.24 13.63
C GLY A 88 -17.32 15.38 13.43
N GLY A 89 -17.92 14.61 12.53
CA GLY A 89 -19.36 14.57 12.29
C GLY A 89 -19.76 13.14 12.00
N GLY A 90 -20.77 12.65 12.71
CA GLY A 90 -21.38 11.34 12.53
C GLY A 90 -21.92 11.12 11.13
N GLY A 91 -21.04 10.86 10.17
CA GLY A 91 -21.37 10.25 8.89
C GLY A 91 -21.58 8.76 9.09
N ALA A 92 -22.61 8.38 9.83
CA ALA A 92 -23.12 7.02 9.83
C ALA A 92 -23.37 6.59 8.37
N GLY A 93 -22.79 5.48 7.94
CA GLY A 93 -23.28 4.74 6.77
C GLY A 93 -22.41 4.65 5.51
N ARG A 94 -21.13 5.07 5.49
CA ARG A 94 -20.23 4.76 4.36
C ARG A 94 -19.16 3.74 4.73
N VAL A 95 -19.24 2.57 4.12
CA VAL A 95 -18.25 1.51 4.25
C VAL A 95 -16.90 1.97 3.70
N LYS A 96 -15.88 1.93 4.57
CA LYS A 96 -14.48 2.21 4.27
C LYS A 96 -13.86 0.99 3.58
N ASN A 97 -13.01 1.22 2.59
CA ASN A 97 -12.43 0.16 1.77
C ASN A 97 -10.91 0.34 1.75
N ILE A 98 -10.21 -0.44 2.57
CA ILE A 98 -8.77 -0.32 2.79
C ILE A 98 -8.07 -1.47 2.08
N ILE A 99 -7.20 -1.14 1.12
CA ILE A 99 -6.53 -2.11 0.27
C ILE A 99 -5.03 -2.03 0.54
N SER A 100 -4.43 -3.17 0.92
CA SER A 100 -2.99 -3.33 1.09
C SER A 100 -2.44 -4.21 -0.02
N ILE A 101 -1.37 -3.76 -0.67
CA ILE A 101 -0.71 -4.46 -1.77
C ILE A 101 0.77 -4.55 -1.41
N GLY A 102 1.31 -5.76 -1.32
CA GLY A 102 2.68 -5.96 -0.87
C GLY A 102 3.17 -7.39 -1.12
N ASP A 103 4.49 -7.58 -1.06
CA ASP A 103 5.14 -8.86 -1.31
C ASP A 103 5.52 -9.60 -0.02
N SER A 104 5.22 -9.05 1.16
CA SER A 104 5.50 -9.66 2.45
C SER A 104 4.22 -10.04 3.20
N ALA A 105 4.32 -11.02 4.10
CA ALA A 105 3.25 -11.32 5.04
C ALA A 105 3.00 -10.15 6.01
N HIS A 106 4.00 -9.28 6.19
CA HIS A 106 3.92 -8.12 7.08
C HIS A 106 2.84 -7.12 6.67
N GLU A 107 2.67 -6.83 5.37
CA GLU A 107 1.66 -5.88 4.92
C GLU A 107 0.24 -6.41 5.08
N ARG A 108 0.05 -7.72 4.87
CA ARG A 108 -1.22 -8.41 5.09
C ARG A 108 -1.60 -8.37 6.57
N GLU A 109 -0.69 -8.81 7.43
CA GLU A 109 -0.93 -8.88 8.87
C GLU A 109 -1.16 -7.47 9.47
N ALA A 110 -0.36 -6.48 9.06
CA ALA A 110 -0.54 -5.10 9.50
C ALA A 110 -1.92 -4.53 9.12
N LEU A 111 -2.41 -4.82 7.90
CA LEU A 111 -3.75 -4.40 7.47
C LEU A 111 -4.83 -5.04 8.35
N LEU A 112 -4.78 -6.36 8.53
CA LEU A 112 -5.78 -7.11 9.30
C LEU A 112 -5.81 -6.62 10.76
N GLN A 113 -4.65 -6.44 11.39
CA GLN A 113 -4.58 -5.92 12.76
C GLN A 113 -5.07 -4.47 12.86
N ALA A 114 -4.70 -3.61 11.92
CA ALA A 114 -5.05 -2.19 11.99
C ALA A 114 -6.53 -1.92 11.69
N THR A 115 -7.17 -2.79 10.90
CA THR A 115 -8.61 -2.67 10.57
C THR A 115 -9.52 -3.43 11.53
N ARG A 116 -8.97 -4.28 12.41
CA ARG A 116 -9.73 -5.04 13.40
C ARG A 116 -10.54 -4.11 14.31
N GLY A 117 -11.85 -4.34 14.36
CA GLY A 117 -12.77 -3.56 15.21
C GLY A 117 -13.15 -2.18 14.65
N ILE A 118 -12.70 -1.81 13.44
CA ILE A 118 -13.22 -0.64 12.75
C ILE A 118 -14.58 -1.00 12.13
N ALA A 119 -15.64 -0.35 12.61
CA ALA A 119 -16.99 -0.50 12.04
C ALA A 119 -17.03 -0.05 10.57
N ASP A 120 -17.87 -0.72 9.78
CA ASP A 120 -18.08 -0.44 8.36
C ASP A 120 -16.75 -0.35 7.57
N CYS A 121 -15.89 -1.37 7.72
CA CYS A 121 -14.59 -1.42 7.05
C CYS A 121 -14.38 -2.75 6.33
N TRP A 122 -14.12 -2.69 5.03
CA TRP A 122 -13.61 -3.80 4.24
C TRP A 122 -12.09 -3.69 4.16
N SER A 123 -11.41 -4.77 4.53
CA SER A 123 -9.98 -4.93 4.40
C SER A 123 -9.67 -5.88 3.25
N LYS A 124 -8.85 -5.44 2.31
CA LYS A 124 -8.47 -6.22 1.13
C LYS A 124 -6.96 -6.33 1.05
N SER A 125 -6.42 -7.54 1.13
CA SER A 125 -5.00 -7.79 0.93
C SER A 125 -4.76 -8.42 -0.43
N VAL A 126 -3.76 -7.90 -1.16
CA VAL A 126 -3.23 -8.51 -2.37
C VAL A 126 -1.76 -8.80 -2.14
N LYS A 127 -1.43 -10.09 -2.10
CA LYS A 127 -0.07 -10.57 -1.89
C LYS A 127 0.63 -10.77 -3.24
N PHE A 128 1.77 -10.14 -3.41
CA PHE A 128 2.70 -10.42 -4.49
C PHE A 128 3.66 -11.54 -4.11
N PHE A 129 4.20 -12.23 -5.11
CA PHE A 129 5.33 -13.13 -4.97
C PHE A 129 6.53 -12.38 -4.38
N ALA A 130 7.12 -12.95 -3.34
CA ALA A 130 8.31 -12.39 -2.71
C ALA A 130 9.53 -12.58 -3.61
N ARG A 131 10.41 -11.57 -3.67
CA ARG A 131 11.65 -11.58 -4.48
C ARG A 131 11.42 -12.02 -5.95
N PRO A 132 10.49 -11.38 -6.68
CA PRO A 132 10.24 -11.74 -8.07
C PRO A 132 11.43 -11.31 -8.95
N HIS A 133 11.70 -12.07 -10.01
CA HIS A 133 12.49 -11.53 -11.12
C HIS A 133 11.69 -10.47 -11.89
N LEU A 134 12.37 -9.62 -12.68
CA LEU A 134 11.76 -8.45 -13.32
C LEU A 134 10.55 -8.77 -14.20
N ALA A 135 10.57 -9.88 -14.95
CA ALA A 135 9.45 -10.30 -15.78
C ALA A 135 8.20 -10.61 -14.95
N LEU A 136 8.36 -11.36 -13.84
CA LEU A 136 7.26 -11.68 -12.93
C LEU A 136 6.75 -10.44 -12.20
N LEU A 137 7.65 -9.52 -11.80
CA LEU A 137 7.25 -8.23 -11.23
C LEU A 137 6.35 -7.46 -12.20
N ALA A 138 6.75 -7.36 -13.47
CA ALA A 138 5.94 -6.71 -14.49
C ALA A 138 4.57 -7.37 -14.69
N GLU A 139 4.53 -8.71 -14.72
CA GLU A 139 3.28 -9.45 -14.90
C GLU A 139 2.31 -9.27 -13.74
N GLN A 140 2.78 -9.34 -12.50
CA GLN A 140 1.96 -9.08 -11.33
C GLN A 140 1.35 -7.67 -11.36
N HIS A 141 2.16 -6.66 -11.72
CA HIS A 141 1.67 -5.29 -11.87
C HIS A 141 0.68 -5.12 -13.02
N ARG A 142 0.91 -5.79 -14.16
CA ARG A 142 -0.01 -5.80 -15.30
C ARG A 142 -1.37 -6.38 -14.91
N PHE A 143 -1.38 -7.56 -14.28
CA PHE A 143 -2.61 -8.21 -13.83
C PHE A 143 -3.31 -7.38 -12.76
N LEU A 144 -2.57 -6.89 -11.77
CA LEU A 144 -3.15 -6.03 -10.73
C LEU A 144 -3.80 -4.79 -11.35
N ALA A 145 -3.16 -4.12 -12.31
CA ALA A 145 -3.74 -2.94 -12.95
C ALA A 145 -5.08 -3.24 -13.66
N MET A 146 -5.28 -4.46 -14.17
CA MET A 146 -6.54 -4.90 -14.78
C MET A 146 -7.60 -5.20 -13.73
N CYS A 147 -7.20 -5.83 -12.61
CA CYS A 147 -8.12 -6.29 -11.58
C CYS A 147 -8.37 -5.26 -10.46
N LEU A 148 -7.62 -4.15 -10.40
CA LEU A 148 -7.67 -3.23 -9.26
C LEU A 148 -9.05 -2.59 -9.09
N ARG A 149 -9.71 -2.21 -10.20
CA ARG A 149 -11.08 -1.66 -10.15
C ARG A 149 -12.10 -2.71 -9.66
N PRO A 150 -12.14 -3.94 -10.21
CA PRO A 150 -12.94 -5.01 -9.65
C PRO A 150 -12.68 -5.28 -8.15
N ILE A 151 -11.41 -5.28 -7.73
CA ILE A 151 -11.04 -5.45 -6.31
C ILE A 151 -11.61 -4.30 -5.47
N VAL A 152 -11.49 -3.05 -5.92
CA VAL A 152 -12.08 -1.88 -5.25
C VAL A 152 -13.60 -2.03 -5.16
N GLU A 153 -14.28 -2.38 -6.25
CA GLU A 153 -15.75 -2.45 -6.34
C GLU A 153 -16.36 -3.66 -5.58
N HIS A 154 -15.57 -4.69 -5.29
CA HIS A 154 -16.02 -5.84 -4.51
C HIS A 154 -16.56 -5.43 -3.14
N ARG A 155 -17.77 -5.89 -2.79
CA ARG A 155 -18.46 -5.56 -1.54
C ARG A 155 -18.14 -6.59 -0.45
N GLY A 156 -16.95 -6.47 0.14
CA GLY A 156 -16.48 -7.37 1.18
C GLY A 156 -14.99 -7.26 1.41
N SER A 157 -14.51 -7.91 2.47
CA SER A 157 -13.09 -8.12 2.70
C SER A 157 -12.55 -9.21 1.77
N LEU A 158 -11.30 -9.06 1.33
CA LEU A 158 -10.62 -10.02 0.46
C LEU A 158 -9.23 -10.33 1.01
N ASP A 159 -8.82 -11.58 0.88
CA ASP A 159 -7.46 -12.00 1.21
C ASP A 159 -6.90 -12.82 0.04
N LEU A 160 -6.27 -12.13 -0.90
CA LEU A 160 -5.70 -12.72 -2.12
C LEU A 160 -4.23 -13.03 -1.85
N CYS A 161 -3.97 -14.21 -1.28
CA CYS A 161 -2.64 -14.74 -0.96
C CYS A 161 -2.01 -15.54 -2.10
#